data_AF-A0A6B3HS67-F1
#
_entry.id   AF-A0A6B3HS67-F1
#
_cell.length_a   1.000
_cell.length_b   1.000
_cell.length_c   1.000
_cell.angle_alpha   90.00
_cell.angle_beta   90.00
_cell.angle_gamma   90.00
#
_symmetry.space_group_name_H-M   'P 1'
#
loop_
_entity.id
_entity.type
_entity.pdbx_description
1 polymer ?
#
loop_
_entity_poly.entity_id
_entity_poly.type
_entity_poly.pdbx_seq_one_letter_code
_entity_poly.pdbx_strand_id
1 'polypeptide(L)' 'VLGSGPADGEILVRIAGCGMCRTDLAVRRSAGRSPLPAVLGHEGAGVVVETGGPDTGLSPGDHVVLSFDSC' A
#
# COMPACT_ATOMS: atom_id res chain seq x y z
N VAL A 1 -14.21 -4.58 -3.75
CA VAL A 1 -13.71 -4.17 -5.07
C VAL A 1 -13.64 -2.65 -5.04
N LEU A 2 -12.46 -2.05 -5.27
CA LEU A 2 -12.37 -0.58 -5.34
C LEU A 2 -13.31 -0.10 -6.43
N GLY A 3 -14.16 0.89 -6.12
CA GLY A 3 -15.17 1.39 -7.05
C GLY A 3 -14.60 2.24 -8.19
N SER A 4 -13.34 2.64 -8.08
CA SER A 4 -12.56 3.40 -9.05
C SER A 4 -11.14 2.83 -9.13
N GLY A 5 -10.52 2.92 -10.30
CA GLY A 5 -9.10 2.61 -10.49
C GLY A 5 -8.16 3.62 -9.81
N PRO A 6 -6.84 3.40 -9.85
CA PRO A 6 -5.84 4.32 -9.34
C PRO A 6 -5.88 5.68 -10.04
N ALA A 7 -5.59 6.76 -9.31
CA ALA A 7 -5.44 8.10 -9.89
C ALA A 7 -4.10 8.24 -10.62
N ASP A 8 -3.92 9.34 -11.36
CA ASP A 8 -2.66 9.63 -12.05
C ASP A 8 -1.47 9.61 -11.07
N GLY A 9 -0.40 8.91 -11.46
CA GLY A 9 0.77 8.65 -10.61
C GLY A 9 0.61 7.53 -9.57
N GLU A 10 -0.58 6.95 -9.39
CA GLU A 10 -0.82 5.82 -8.49
C GLU A 10 -0.77 4.46 -9.21
N ILE A 11 -0.55 3.40 -8.44
CA ILE A 11 -0.61 2.01 -8.90
C ILE A 11 -1.52 1.20 -7.98
N LEU A 12 -2.21 0.22 -8.56
CA LEU A 12 -2.93 -0.79 -7.79
C LEU A 12 -2.06 -2.04 -7.69
N VAL A 13 -1.81 -2.50 -6.46
CA VAL A 13 -0.98 -3.68 -6.19
C VAL A 13 -1.82 -4.79 -5.60
N ARG A 14 -1.71 -5.99 -6.17
CA ARG A 14 -2.19 -7.22 -5.55
C ARG A 14 -1.12 -7.73 -4.59
N ILE A 15 -1.37 -7.53 -3.29
CA ILE A 15 -0.45 -7.94 -2.22
C ILE A 15 -0.32 -9.46 -2.18
N ALA A 16 0.93 -9.94 -2.26
CA ALA A 16 1.29 -11.34 -2.07
C ALA A 16 1.60 -11.64 -0.60
N GLY A 17 2.14 -10.66 0.13
CA GLY A 17 2.38 -10.72 1.56
C GLY A 17 2.75 -9.36 2.14
N CYS A 18 2.59 -9.21 3.45
CA CYS A 18 3.01 -8.02 4.19
C CYS A 18 3.70 -8.47 5.48
N GLY A 19 4.87 -7.91 5.76
CA GLY A 19 5.54 -8.06 7.04
C GLY A 19 4.71 -7.46 8.18
N MET A 20 4.91 -7.97 9.39
CA MET A 20 4.36 -7.36 10.60
C MET A 20 5.48 -6.74 11.41
N CYS A 21 5.35 -5.44 11.66
CA CYS A 21 6.33 -4.68 12.40
C CYS A 21 5.76 -4.21 13.75
N ARG A 22 6.67 -3.89 14.67
CA ARG A 22 6.31 -3.34 15.99
C ARG A 22 5.54 -2.02 15.86
N THR A 23 5.81 -1.25 14.81
CA THR A 23 5.14 0.04 14.57
C THR A 23 3.65 -0.12 14.32
N ASP A 24 3.21 -1.18 13.64
CA ASP A 24 1.78 -1.46 13.42
C ASP A 24 1.04 -1.63 14.77
N LEU A 25 1.68 -2.35 15.70
CA LEU A 25 1.13 -2.55 17.05
C LEU A 25 1.14 -1.25 17.87
N ALA A 26 2.13 -0.38 17.67
CA ALA A 26 2.22 0.91 18.34
C ALA A 26 1.09 1.84 17.88
N VAL A 27 0.81 1.90 16.57
CA VAL A 27 -0.32 2.68 16.01
C VAL A 27 -1.65 2.16 16.52
N ARG A 28 -1.85 0.82 16.53
CA ARG A 28 -3.07 0.19 17.07
C ARG A 28 -3.31 0.54 18.55
N ARG A 29 -2.25 0.77 19.32
CA ARG A 29 -2.28 1.13 20.75
C ARG A 29 -2.02 2.62 21.00
N SER A 30 -2.15 3.47 19.99
CA SER A 30 -1.73 4.87 20.04
C SER A 30 -2.49 5.74 21.05
N ALA A 31 -3.60 5.24 21.62
CA ALA A 31 -4.46 5.96 22.57
C ALA A 31 -4.96 7.31 22.02
N GLY A 32 -5.34 7.33 20.75
CA GLY A 32 -5.86 8.52 20.07
C GLY A 32 -4.81 9.41 19.41
N ARG A 33 -3.52 9.06 19.48
CA ARG A 33 -2.46 9.78 18.73
C ARG A 33 -2.48 9.51 17.23
N SER A 34 -2.98 8.34 16.82
CA SER A 34 -3.23 8.02 15.43
C SER A 34 -4.73 7.91 15.19
N PRO A 35 -5.26 8.45 14.07
CA PRO A 35 -6.67 8.33 13.74
C PRO A 35 -7.03 6.85 13.52
N LEU A 36 -8.13 6.41 14.11
CA LEU A 36 -8.68 5.06 13.99
C LEU A 36 -10.18 5.15 13.70
N PRO A 37 -10.77 4.20 12.93
CA PRO A 37 -10.15 2.98 12.39
C PRO A 37 -9.17 3.26 11.24
N ALA A 38 -8.15 2.40 11.10
CA ALA A 38 -7.15 2.47 10.04
C ALA A 38 -6.80 1.06 9.53
N VAL A 39 -6.43 0.99 8.24
CA VAL A 39 -5.73 -0.17 7.66
C VAL A 39 -4.24 0.02 7.96
N LEU A 40 -3.61 -0.96 8.61
CA LEU A 40 -2.19 -0.93 8.97
C LEU A 40 -1.40 -1.93 8.12
N GLY A 41 -0.10 -2.03 8.37
CA GLY A 41 0.83 -2.86 7.59
C GLY A 41 1.58 -1.99 6.59
N HIS A 42 2.91 -1.95 6.73
CA HIS A 42 3.77 -1.06 5.94
C HIS A 42 5.00 -1.76 5.34
N GLU A 43 4.94 -3.09 5.25
CA GLU A 43 6.02 -3.93 4.73
C GLU A 43 5.49 -4.85 3.62
N GLY A 44 4.71 -4.28 2.70
CA GLY A 44 4.00 -5.01 1.63
C GLY A 44 4.88 -5.37 0.43
N ALA A 45 4.63 -6.54 -0.17
CA ALA A 45 5.18 -6.92 -1.47
C ALA A 45 4.10 -7.59 -2.32
N GLY A 46 4.14 -7.36 -3.63
CA GLY A 46 3.08 -7.82 -4.54
C GLY A 46 3.37 -7.58 -6.01
N VAL A 47 2.30 -7.60 -6.80
CA VAL A 47 2.36 -7.41 -8.26
C VAL A 47 1.44 -6.26 -8.65
N VAL A 48 1.92 -5.35 -9.49
CA VAL A 48 1.11 -4.28 -10.07
C VAL A 48 0.02 -4.89 -10.96
N VAL A 49 -1.23 -4.49 -10.76
CA VAL A 49 -2.37 -4.95 -11.56
C VAL A 49 -2.99 -3.86 -12.41
N GLU A 50 -2.79 -2.59 -12.05
CA GLU A 50 -3.29 -1.41 -12.78
C GLU A 50 -2.41 -0.20 -12.47
N THR A 51 -2.26 0.72 -13.42
CA THR A 51 -1.58 2.00 -13.24
C THR A 51 -2.55 3.12 -13.60
N GLY A 52 -2.51 4.23 -12.86
CA GLY A 52 -3.41 5.37 -13.12
C GLY A 52 -2.90 6.33 -14.19
N GLY A 53 -1.76 6.04 -14.82
CA GLY A 53 -1.16 6.83 -15.88
C GLY A 53 0.19 6.26 -16.35
N PRO A 54 0.74 6.81 -17.45
CA PRO A 54 2.04 6.38 -17.99
C PRO A 54 3.23 6.81 -17.11
N ASP A 55 3.06 7.83 -16.26
CA ASP A 55 4.15 8.47 -15.54
C ASP A 55 4.59 7.73 -14.26
N THR A 56 3.98 6.58 -13.96
CA THR A 56 4.36 5.73 -12.82
C THR A 56 5.73 5.05 -13.00
N GLY A 57 6.21 4.93 -14.23
CA GLY A 57 7.44 4.17 -14.55
C GLY A 57 7.31 2.66 -14.31
N LEU A 58 6.10 2.16 -14.07
CA LEU A 58 5.79 0.76 -13.80
C LEU A 58 4.71 0.27 -14.77
N SER A 59 4.61 -1.05 -14.92
CA SER A 59 3.61 -1.72 -15.76
C SER A 59 2.88 -2.81 -14.98
N PRO A 60 1.61 -3.11 -15.34
CA PRO A 60 0.95 -4.31 -14.82
C PRO A 60 1.80 -5.56 -15.05
N GLY A 61 1.98 -6.37 -14.00
CA GLY A 61 2.87 -7.53 -13.98
C GLY A 61 4.19 -7.31 -13.25
N ASP A 62 4.60 -6.05 -13.03
CA ASP A 62 5.83 -5.76 -12.29
C ASP A 62 5.71 -6.18 -10.82
N HIS A 63 6.79 -6.79 -10.32
CA HIS A 63 6.93 -7.14 -8.90
C HIS A 63 7.48 -5.95 -8.12
N VAL A 64 6.80 -5.58 -7.04
CA VAL A 64 7.14 -4.41 -6.24
C VAL A 64 7.24 -4.76 -4.75
N VAL A 65 8.14 -4.05 -4.07
CA VAL A 65 8.19 -3.93 -2.61
C VAL A 65 7.81 -2.49 -2.26
N LEU A 66 6.89 -2.33 -1.32
CA LEU A 66 6.38 -1.03 -0.90
C LEU A 66 7.27 -0.47 0.21
N SER A 67 7.73 0.76 0.03
CA SER A 67 8.53 1.49 1.02
C SER A 67 7.64 2.34 1.93
N PHE A 68 8.24 3.05 2.88
CA PHE A 68 7.52 3.82 3.91
C PHE A 68 6.57 4.90 3.36
N ASP A 69 6.84 5.47 2.19
CA ASP A 69 6.03 6.53 1.57
C ASP A 69 4.91 5.99 0.68
N SER A 70 4.85 4.66 0.51
CA SER A 70 3.93 3.97 -0.40
C SER A 70 3.04 2.97 0.32
N CYS A 71 3.03 3.02 1.66
CA CYS A 71 2.32 2.11 2.58
C CYS A 71 1.40 2.89 3.52
#